data_AF-A0A933LSA2-F1
#
_entry.id   AF-A0A933LSA2-F1
#
_cell.length_a   1.000
_cell.length_b   1.000
_cell.length_c   1.000
_cell.angle_alpha   90.00
_cell.angle_beta   90.00
_cell.angle_gamma   90.00
#
_symmetry.space_group_name_H-M   'P 1'
#
loop_
_entity.id
_entity.type
_entity.pdbx_description
1 polymer ?
#
loop_
_entity_poly.entity_id
_entity_poly.type
_entity_poly.pdbx_seq_one_letter_code
_entity_poly.pdbx_strand_id
1 'polypeptide(L)'
;MTRSFLRSRWLYAVLALLIIGVYVWGRPTNAPEPLEAIRELPERSREWMPQTIDAQTWRRVVRHEPATTLALVILGLFSLVMTCGGIALAIRAVMQGTWRSWWTASSTALPPWSFGELFRIMMLAVAMAFLLSAAQLMLVTTGLLPLPDPHVALTVAMLLLDVFVGLMILSFAAGKGRSVWATFGLTGPIAGPAMTIGLRSYMTAFPWLFGLLWLVAQVVEALGIKQPIEPIQELVFREQRPFVLGLTVVLACTVGPIVEELFFRGVLYTAIRQRTSRLIGMLASAAIFALLHTNVVGFLPIVALGCVLAYLYERTGSLAASLAVHVLHNSFLISTAMVFRHMMSASPP
;
A
#
# COMPACT_ATOMS: atom_id res chain seq x y z
N MET A 1 -7.32 -27.86 -17.80
CA MET A 1 -6.01 -27.54 -18.41
C MET A 1 -5.24 -26.42 -17.67
N THR A 2 -5.86 -25.28 -17.32
CA THR A 2 -5.21 -24.14 -16.65
C THR A 2 -4.48 -24.45 -15.33
N ARG A 3 -5.01 -25.35 -14.48
CA ARG A 3 -4.36 -25.75 -13.22
C ARG A 3 -3.04 -26.51 -13.40
N SER A 4 -2.83 -27.20 -14.52
CA SER A 4 -1.57 -27.93 -14.75
C SER A 4 -0.47 -26.99 -15.24
N PHE A 5 -0.83 -25.97 -16.03
CA PHE A 5 0.10 -24.97 -16.54
C PHE A 5 0.74 -24.12 -15.42
N LEU A 6 -0.07 -23.56 -14.51
CA LEU A 6 0.44 -22.77 -13.37
C LEU A 6 1.26 -23.60 -12.37
N ARG A 7 1.29 -24.93 -12.48
CA ARG A 7 2.12 -25.81 -11.64
C ARG A 7 3.37 -26.32 -12.37
N SER A 8 3.52 -26.02 -13.66
CA SER A 8 4.67 -26.44 -14.47
C SER A 8 5.96 -25.79 -13.98
N ARG A 9 6.98 -26.59 -13.67
CA ARG A 9 8.30 -26.09 -13.26
C ARG A 9 9.02 -25.35 -14.40
N TRP A 10 8.80 -25.79 -15.64
CA TRP A 10 9.40 -25.20 -16.83
C TRP A 10 8.95 -23.76 -17.06
N LEU A 11 7.67 -23.46 -16.78
CA LEU A 11 7.15 -22.09 -16.86
C LEU A 11 8.01 -21.14 -16.03
N TYR A 12 8.28 -21.49 -14.76
CA TYR A 12 9.03 -20.63 -13.85
C TYR A 12 10.52 -20.55 -14.20
N ALA A 13 11.10 -21.60 -14.75
CA ALA A 13 12.49 -21.56 -15.25
C ALA A 13 12.61 -20.60 -16.43
N VAL A 14 11.67 -20.66 -17.39
CA VAL A 14 11.63 -19.74 -18.54
C VAL A 14 11.38 -18.31 -18.08
N LEU A 15 10.42 -18.07 -17.18
CA LEU A 15 10.15 -16.74 -16.63
C LEU A 15 11.38 -16.15 -15.92
N ALA A 16 12.08 -16.94 -15.09
CA ALA A 16 13.28 -16.49 -14.41
C ALA A 16 14.38 -16.09 -15.41
N LEU A 17 14.63 -16.91 -16.43
CA LEU A 17 15.60 -16.61 -17.48
C LEU A 17 15.23 -15.35 -18.28
N LEU A 18 13.95 -15.16 -18.60
CA LEU A 18 13.47 -13.96 -19.29
C LEU A 18 13.64 -12.70 -18.43
N ILE A 19 13.25 -12.75 -17.15
CA ILE A 19 13.40 -11.62 -16.22
C ILE A 19 14.88 -11.25 -16.05
N ILE A 20 15.75 -12.25 -15.83
CA ILE A 20 17.20 -12.02 -15.71
C ILE A 20 17.76 -11.47 -17.03
N GLY A 21 17.36 -12.03 -18.18
CA GLY A 21 17.79 -11.57 -19.49
C GLY A 21 17.42 -10.11 -19.76
N VAL A 22 16.16 -9.72 -19.48
CA VAL A 22 15.71 -8.33 -19.58
C VAL A 22 16.48 -7.42 -18.63
N TYR A 23 16.71 -7.86 -17.39
CA TYR A 23 17.45 -7.06 -16.41
C TYR A 23 18.91 -6.84 -16.80
N VAL A 24 19.60 -7.90 -17.25
CA VAL A 24 21.01 -7.86 -17.64
C VAL A 24 21.20 -7.08 -18.95
N TRP A 25 20.35 -7.32 -19.94
CA TRP A 25 20.44 -6.67 -21.26
C TRP A 25 19.89 -5.24 -21.27
N GLY A 26 18.89 -4.96 -20.43
CA GLY A 26 18.24 -3.66 -20.34
C GLY A 26 19.02 -2.63 -19.51
N ARG A 27 20.15 -2.99 -18.88
CA ARG A 27 21.04 -2.02 -18.24
C ARG A 27 21.77 -1.22 -19.33
N PRO A 28 21.55 0.10 -19.45
CA PRO A 28 22.38 0.92 -20.32
C PRO A 28 23.82 0.84 -19.80
N THR A 29 24.79 0.56 -20.68
CA THR A 29 26.21 0.47 -20.31
C THR A 29 26.77 1.77 -19.72
N ASN A 30 26.05 2.88 -19.92
CA ASN A 30 26.38 4.23 -19.46
C ASN A 30 25.28 4.80 -18.54
N ALA A 31 24.43 3.97 -17.94
CA ALA A 31 23.46 4.50 -16.97
C ALA A 31 24.21 5.07 -15.77
N PRO A 32 23.96 6.34 -15.38
CA PRO A 32 24.54 6.89 -14.16
C PRO A 32 24.22 5.97 -12.98
N GLU A 33 25.13 5.86 -12.01
CA GLU A 33 24.86 5.08 -10.82
C GLU A 33 23.51 5.51 -10.21
N PRO A 34 22.73 4.63 -9.57
CA PRO A 34 21.41 4.99 -9.04
C PRO A 34 21.44 6.26 -8.17
N LEU A 35 22.55 6.49 -7.46
CA LEU A 35 22.82 7.70 -6.69
C LEU A 35 23.07 8.95 -7.55
N GLU A 36 23.73 8.82 -8.70
CA GLU A 36 23.95 9.90 -9.66
C GLU A 36 22.67 10.24 -10.44
N ALA A 37 21.86 9.24 -10.82
CA ALA A 37 20.57 9.47 -11.47
C ALA A 37 19.61 10.29 -10.59
N ILE A 38 19.61 10.04 -9.27
CA ILE A 38 18.86 10.86 -8.30
C ILE A 38 19.39 12.31 -8.25
N ARG A 39 20.71 12.50 -8.44
CA ARG A 39 21.36 13.82 -8.49
C ARG A 39 21.16 14.58 -9.80
N GLU A 40 20.69 13.93 -10.86
CA GLU A 40 20.40 14.57 -12.16
C GLU A 40 18.90 14.87 -12.40
N LEU A 41 18.00 14.38 -11.55
CA LEU A 41 16.58 14.72 -11.62
C LEU A 41 16.35 16.25 -11.64
N PRO A 42 15.54 16.78 -12.59
CA PRO A 42 15.28 18.23 -12.69
C PRO A 42 14.82 18.80 -11.35
N GLU A 43 15.24 20.01 -10.97
CA GLU A 43 14.84 20.63 -9.68
C GLU A 43 13.33 20.67 -9.47
N ARG A 44 12.55 20.87 -10.54
CA ARG A 44 11.07 20.80 -10.52
C ARG A 44 10.48 19.44 -10.13
N SER A 45 11.23 18.35 -10.30
CA SER A 45 10.81 17.02 -9.84
C SER A 45 11.13 16.77 -8.36
N ARG A 46 11.89 17.68 -7.74
CA ARG A 46 12.33 17.63 -6.33
C ARG A 46 11.54 18.56 -5.42
N GLU A 47 10.82 19.53 -5.99
CA GLU A 47 9.94 20.45 -5.27
C GLU A 47 8.52 19.88 -5.24
N TRP A 48 8.26 18.96 -4.32
CA TRP A 48 6.88 18.52 -4.02
C TRP A 48 6.48 18.74 -2.56
N MET A 49 7.41 19.09 -1.66
CA MET A 49 6.97 19.64 -0.38
C MET A 49 6.13 20.88 -0.70
N PRO A 50 4.86 20.94 -0.26
CA PRO A 50 4.11 22.17 -0.37
C PRO A 50 4.98 23.26 0.22
N GLN A 51 5.18 24.35 -0.52
CA GLN A 51 5.43 25.60 0.17
C GLN A 51 4.33 25.69 1.24
N THR A 52 4.72 25.90 2.49
CA THR A 52 3.78 25.96 3.63
C THR A 52 2.55 26.75 3.19
N ILE A 53 1.35 26.15 3.30
CA ILE A 53 0.12 26.84 2.89
C ILE A 53 0.09 28.17 3.63
N ASP A 54 0.16 29.26 2.87
CA ASP A 54 0.29 30.58 3.44
C ASP A 54 -1.00 30.99 4.17
N ALA A 55 -0.87 31.98 5.05
CA ALA A 55 -2.01 32.45 5.82
C ALA A 55 -3.14 33.01 4.95
N GLN A 56 -2.84 33.47 3.73
CA GLN A 56 -3.80 34.03 2.79
C GLN A 56 -4.67 32.93 2.16
N THR A 57 -4.06 31.83 1.73
CA THR A 57 -4.74 30.64 1.21
C THR A 57 -5.66 30.05 2.26
N TRP A 58 -5.21 29.94 3.51
CA TRP A 58 -6.05 29.51 4.63
C TRP A 58 -7.28 30.39 4.82
N ARG A 59 -7.10 31.71 4.90
CA ARG A 59 -8.23 32.66 5.08
C ARG A 59 -9.23 32.57 3.94
N ARG A 60 -8.75 32.40 2.71
CA ARG A 60 -9.60 32.27 1.53
C ARG A 60 -10.44 31.01 1.59
N VAL A 61 -9.82 29.85 1.82
CA VAL A 61 -10.50 28.54 1.91
C VAL A 61 -11.60 28.59 2.96
N VAL A 62 -11.26 29.06 4.17
CA VAL A 62 -12.21 29.14 5.30
C VAL A 62 -13.40 30.05 4.99
N ARG A 63 -13.19 31.15 4.24
CA ARG A 63 -14.23 32.15 3.98
C ARG A 63 -15.07 31.87 2.72
N HIS A 64 -14.49 31.26 1.70
CA HIS A 64 -15.08 31.19 0.36
C HIS A 64 -15.24 29.77 -0.18
N GLU A 65 -14.69 28.75 0.48
CA GLU A 65 -14.76 27.35 0.05
C GLU A 65 -15.38 26.47 1.16
N PRO A 66 -16.72 26.48 1.31
CA PRO A 66 -17.39 25.77 2.40
C PRO A 66 -17.20 24.25 2.34
N ALA A 67 -17.09 23.68 1.14
CA ALA A 67 -16.88 22.23 0.96
C ALA A 67 -15.48 21.79 1.43
N THR A 68 -14.43 22.52 1.05
CA THR A 68 -13.05 22.30 1.48
C THR A 68 -12.92 22.49 2.99
N THR A 69 -13.56 23.53 3.53
CA THR A 69 -13.60 23.81 4.97
C THR A 69 -14.28 22.67 5.73
N LEU A 70 -15.42 22.18 5.25
CA LEU A 70 -16.10 21.04 5.84
C LEU A 70 -15.23 19.79 5.82
N ALA A 71 -14.54 19.51 4.71
CA ALA A 71 -13.63 18.38 4.60
C ALA A 71 -12.47 18.47 5.60
N LEU A 72 -11.86 19.65 5.77
CA LEU A 72 -10.83 19.91 6.78
C LEU A 72 -11.36 19.69 8.20
N VAL A 73 -12.56 20.17 8.51
CA VAL A 73 -13.21 19.95 9.82
C VAL A 73 -13.45 18.47 10.07
N ILE A 74 -13.96 17.73 9.08
CA ILE A 74 -14.18 16.28 9.19
C ILE A 74 -12.87 15.53 9.44
N LEU A 75 -11.82 15.83 8.67
CA LEU A 75 -10.49 15.21 8.84
C LEU A 75 -9.86 15.58 10.18
N GLY A 76 -10.04 16.82 10.64
CA GLY A 76 -9.57 17.30 11.94
C GLY A 76 -10.30 16.61 13.09
N LEU A 77 -11.63 16.52 13.03
CA LEU A 77 -12.43 15.79 14.03
C LEU A 77 -12.11 14.30 14.05
N PHE A 78 -11.95 13.68 12.89
CA PHE A 78 -11.50 12.29 12.80
C PHE A 78 -10.15 12.11 13.49
N SER A 79 -9.17 12.95 13.16
CA SER A 79 -7.83 12.90 13.76
C SER A 79 -7.87 13.11 15.28
N LEU A 80 -8.70 14.04 15.75
CA LEU A 80 -8.90 14.31 17.18
C LEU A 80 -9.51 13.10 17.89
N VAL A 81 -10.58 12.53 17.35
CA VAL A 81 -11.25 11.35 17.92
C VAL A 81 -10.32 10.14 17.94
N MET A 82 -9.59 9.88 16.85
CA MET A 82 -8.64 8.78 16.76
C MET A 82 -7.47 8.96 17.74
N THR A 83 -6.96 10.18 17.88
CA THR A 83 -5.85 10.50 18.78
C THR A 83 -6.27 10.43 20.25
N CYS A 84 -7.29 11.19 20.66
CA CYS A 84 -7.75 11.22 22.05
C CYS A 84 -8.32 9.85 22.46
N GLY A 85 -9.13 9.22 21.60
CA GLY A 85 -9.67 7.89 21.83
C GLY A 85 -8.56 6.83 21.91
N GLY A 86 -7.57 6.90 21.03
CA GLY A 86 -6.42 6.01 21.03
C GLY A 86 -5.58 6.12 22.31
N ILE A 87 -5.28 7.33 22.75
CA ILE A 87 -4.56 7.59 24.00
C ILE A 87 -5.37 7.07 25.20
N ALA A 88 -6.67 7.36 25.26
CA ALA A 88 -7.53 6.87 26.34
C ALA A 88 -7.60 5.34 26.39
N LEU A 89 -7.72 4.68 25.23
CA LEU A 89 -7.70 3.22 25.14
C LEU A 89 -6.35 2.63 25.56
N ALA A 90 -5.23 3.26 25.17
CA ALA A 90 -3.89 2.85 25.58
C ALA A 90 -3.72 2.95 27.10
N ILE A 91 -4.08 4.09 27.71
CA ILE A 91 -4.02 4.31 29.16
C ILE A 91 -4.87 3.27 29.88
N ARG A 92 -6.12 3.07 29.44
CA ARG A 92 -7.01 2.06 30.02
C ARG A 92 -6.42 0.66 29.93
N ALA A 93 -5.81 0.29 28.82
CA ALA A 93 -5.21 -1.03 28.64
C ALA A 93 -4.00 -1.26 29.57
N VAL A 94 -3.20 -0.22 29.81
CA VAL A 94 -2.10 -0.24 30.78
C VAL A 94 -2.66 -0.39 32.20
N MET A 95 -3.61 0.46 32.60
CA MET A 95 -4.21 0.44 33.93
C MET A 95 -4.89 -0.88 34.27
N GLN A 96 -5.54 -1.51 33.28
CA GLN A 96 -6.25 -2.79 33.46
C GLN A 96 -5.35 -4.01 33.23
N GLY A 97 -4.07 -3.82 32.89
CA GLY A 97 -3.14 -4.92 32.58
C GLY A 97 -3.50 -5.73 31.33
N THR A 98 -4.50 -5.29 30.55
CA THR A 98 -5.00 -6.02 29.37
C THR A 98 -4.05 -5.96 28.18
N TRP A 99 -3.04 -5.09 28.21
CA TRP A 99 -1.96 -5.08 27.21
C TRP A 99 -1.23 -6.42 27.11
N ARG A 100 -1.21 -7.24 28.18
CA ARG A 100 -0.60 -8.58 28.17
C ARG A 100 -1.33 -9.55 27.25
N SER A 101 -2.65 -9.44 27.15
CA SER A 101 -3.47 -10.28 26.26
C SER A 101 -3.40 -9.83 24.79
N TRP A 102 -2.68 -8.75 24.49
CA TRP A 102 -2.45 -8.36 23.10
C TRP A 102 -1.59 -9.40 22.39
N TRP A 103 -0.65 -10.03 23.09
CA TRP A 103 0.26 -11.03 22.50
C TRP A 103 -0.32 -12.45 22.39
N THR A 104 -1.57 -12.67 22.79
CA THR A 104 -2.22 -13.97 22.63
C THR A 104 -2.59 -14.19 21.15
N ALA A 105 -2.08 -15.27 20.55
CA ALA A 105 -2.43 -15.62 19.18
C ALA A 105 -3.90 -15.99 19.03
N SER A 106 -4.38 -15.86 17.79
CA SER A 106 -5.68 -16.40 17.40
C SER A 106 -5.81 -17.88 17.78
N SER A 107 -7.04 -18.29 18.12
CA SER A 107 -7.41 -19.70 18.23
C SER A 107 -7.56 -20.38 16.85
N THR A 108 -7.62 -19.61 15.76
CA THR A 108 -7.73 -20.12 14.39
C THR A 108 -6.37 -20.33 13.74
N ALA A 109 -6.18 -21.52 13.14
CA ALA A 109 -4.95 -21.84 12.43
C ALA A 109 -4.83 -21.03 11.13
N LEU A 110 -3.69 -20.35 10.96
CA LEU A 110 -3.36 -19.63 9.73
C LEU A 110 -3.23 -20.58 8.52
N PRO A 111 -3.56 -20.13 7.31
CA PRO A 111 -3.48 -20.98 6.13
C PRO A 111 -2.03 -21.42 5.82
N PRO A 112 -1.75 -22.73 5.62
CA PRO A 112 -0.44 -23.21 5.21
C PRO A 112 -0.08 -22.78 3.78
N TRP A 113 0.92 -21.90 3.63
CA TRP A 113 1.46 -21.46 2.34
C TRP A 113 2.93 -21.88 2.26
N SER A 114 3.28 -22.53 1.15
CA SER A 114 4.66 -22.95 0.91
C SER A 114 5.47 -21.83 0.26
N PHE A 115 6.78 -21.81 0.50
CA PHE A 115 7.68 -20.91 -0.24
C PHE A 115 7.64 -21.15 -1.75
N GLY A 116 7.35 -22.39 -2.18
CA GLY A 116 7.13 -22.69 -3.59
C GLY A 116 5.92 -21.95 -4.18
N GLU A 117 4.81 -21.85 -3.44
CA GLU A 117 3.64 -21.07 -3.89
C GLU A 117 3.91 -19.57 -3.86
N LEU A 118 4.53 -19.06 -2.80
CA LEU A 118 4.95 -17.66 -2.71
C LEU A 118 5.84 -17.27 -3.90
N PHE A 119 6.85 -18.07 -4.19
CA PHE A 119 7.78 -17.83 -5.31
C PHE A 119 7.04 -17.80 -6.65
N ARG A 120 6.11 -18.73 -6.89
CA ARG A 120 5.32 -18.79 -8.11
C ARG A 120 4.43 -17.56 -8.29
N ILE A 121 3.74 -17.16 -7.23
CA ILE A 121 2.90 -15.94 -7.21
C ILE A 121 3.77 -14.73 -7.53
N MET A 122 4.91 -14.57 -6.87
CA MET A 122 5.81 -13.44 -7.09
C MET A 122 6.37 -13.42 -8.53
N MET A 123 6.80 -14.56 -9.06
CA MET A 123 7.32 -14.64 -10.43
C MET A 123 6.26 -14.31 -11.49
N LEU A 124 5.03 -14.76 -11.31
CA LEU A 124 3.94 -14.44 -12.22
C LEU A 124 3.54 -12.97 -12.14
N ALA A 125 3.53 -12.37 -10.93
CA ALA A 125 3.28 -10.95 -10.75
C ALA A 125 4.34 -10.09 -11.46
N VAL A 126 5.62 -10.41 -11.26
CA VAL A 126 6.74 -9.73 -11.91
C VAL A 126 6.68 -9.92 -13.44
N ALA A 127 6.43 -11.13 -13.92
CA ALA A 127 6.28 -11.39 -15.35
C ALA A 127 5.13 -10.59 -15.96
N MET A 128 3.98 -10.50 -15.29
CA MET A 128 2.86 -9.68 -15.74
C MET A 128 3.23 -8.19 -15.79
N ALA A 129 3.92 -7.67 -14.78
CA ALA A 129 4.41 -6.29 -14.80
C ALA A 129 5.31 -6.02 -16.01
N PHE A 130 6.28 -6.91 -16.29
CA PHE A 130 7.12 -6.79 -17.50
C PHE A 130 6.32 -6.88 -18.80
N LEU A 131 5.33 -7.77 -18.88
CA LEU A 131 4.47 -7.91 -20.06
C LEU A 131 3.64 -6.64 -20.30
N LEU A 132 3.08 -6.04 -19.24
CA LEU A 132 2.35 -4.77 -19.33
C LEU A 132 3.27 -3.64 -19.81
N SER A 133 4.48 -3.53 -19.26
CA SER A 133 5.47 -2.54 -19.70
C SER A 133 5.92 -2.76 -21.14
N ALA A 134 6.15 -4.01 -21.55
CA ALA A 134 6.53 -4.34 -22.93
C ALA A 134 5.40 -4.06 -23.92
N ALA A 135 4.15 -4.39 -23.56
CA ALA A 135 2.98 -4.06 -24.37
C ALA A 135 2.83 -2.54 -24.53
N GLN A 136 3.02 -1.77 -23.46
CA GLN A 136 3.01 -0.31 -23.52
C GLN A 136 4.11 0.22 -24.46
N LEU A 137 5.35 -0.27 -24.34
CA LEU A 137 6.45 0.12 -25.21
C LEU A 137 6.20 -0.25 -26.69
N MET A 138 5.62 -1.42 -26.95
CA MET A 138 5.26 -1.83 -28.31
C MET A 138 4.20 -0.90 -28.91
N LEU A 139 3.18 -0.52 -28.14
CA LEU A 139 2.17 0.44 -28.60
C LEU A 139 2.79 1.80 -28.90
N VAL A 140 3.73 2.27 -28.05
CA VAL A 140 4.48 3.51 -28.27
C VAL A 140 5.29 3.48 -29.56
N THR A 141 6.01 2.38 -29.81
CA THR A 141 6.97 2.29 -30.92
C THR A 141 6.32 1.98 -32.26
N THR A 142 5.21 1.26 -32.27
CA THR A 142 4.54 0.83 -33.51
C THR A 142 3.48 1.82 -34.01
N GLY A 143 2.98 2.71 -33.15
CA GLY A 143 1.90 3.63 -33.49
C GLY A 143 0.58 2.94 -33.89
N LEU A 144 0.44 1.65 -33.60
CA LEU A 144 -0.72 0.82 -33.98
C LEU A 144 -2.04 1.30 -33.35
N LEU A 145 -1.95 1.91 -32.17
CA LEU A 145 -3.07 2.53 -31.46
C LEU A 145 -2.67 3.94 -31.04
N PRO A 146 -3.60 4.91 -30.99
CA PRO A 146 -3.33 6.20 -30.39
C PRO A 146 -2.85 5.99 -28.96
N LEU A 147 -1.74 6.63 -28.61
CA LEU A 147 -1.12 6.46 -27.31
C LEU A 147 -2.09 6.88 -26.20
N PRO A 148 -2.44 5.99 -25.26
CA PRO A 148 -3.07 6.46 -24.04
C PRO A 148 -2.11 7.41 -23.35
N ASP A 149 -2.65 8.54 -22.88
CA ASP A 149 -1.93 9.49 -22.05
C ASP A 149 -1.18 8.76 -20.92
N PRO A 150 0.06 9.19 -20.55
CA PRO A 150 0.89 8.47 -19.59
C PRO A 150 0.21 8.18 -18.25
N HIS A 151 -0.63 9.08 -17.74
CA HIS A 151 -1.35 8.85 -16.49
C HIS A 151 -2.45 7.79 -16.67
N VAL A 152 -3.17 7.81 -17.80
CA VAL A 152 -4.17 6.76 -18.12
C VAL A 152 -3.47 5.41 -18.23
N ALA A 153 -2.36 5.35 -18.97
CA ALA A 153 -1.59 4.14 -19.15
C ALA A 153 -1.10 3.58 -17.81
N LEU A 154 -0.57 4.45 -16.94
CA LEU A 154 -0.11 4.08 -15.60
C LEU A 154 -1.27 3.55 -14.73
N THR A 155 -2.38 4.28 -14.62
CA THR A 155 -3.54 3.86 -13.82
C THR A 155 -4.11 2.52 -14.30
N VAL A 156 -4.24 2.34 -15.63
CA VAL A 156 -4.73 1.08 -16.21
C VAL A 156 -3.75 -0.06 -15.96
N ALA A 157 -2.44 0.16 -16.12
CA ALA A 157 -1.43 -0.86 -15.88
C ALA A 157 -1.43 -1.32 -14.41
N MET A 158 -1.51 -0.38 -13.45
CA MET A 158 -1.61 -0.70 -12.02
C MET A 158 -2.88 -1.51 -11.72
N LEU A 159 -4.03 -1.08 -12.24
CA LEU A 159 -5.29 -1.80 -12.06
C LEU A 159 -5.24 -3.22 -12.63
N LEU A 160 -4.71 -3.39 -13.85
CA LEU A 160 -4.58 -4.69 -14.49
C LEU A 160 -3.65 -5.61 -13.69
N LEU A 161 -2.53 -5.07 -13.18
CA LEU A 161 -1.60 -5.81 -12.35
C LEU A 161 -2.28 -6.26 -11.05
N ASP A 162 -2.96 -5.36 -10.34
CA ASP A 162 -3.64 -5.66 -9.09
C ASP A 162 -4.74 -6.72 -9.28
N VAL A 163 -5.58 -6.55 -10.29
CA VAL A 163 -6.64 -7.53 -10.63
C VAL A 163 -6.02 -8.88 -10.96
N PHE A 164 -4.95 -8.90 -11.76
CA PHE A 164 -4.24 -10.14 -12.10
C PHE A 164 -3.68 -10.83 -10.85
N VAL A 165 -2.98 -10.08 -9.98
CA VAL A 165 -2.39 -10.62 -8.75
C VAL A 165 -3.47 -11.12 -7.80
N GLY A 166 -4.56 -10.38 -7.61
CA GLY A 166 -5.72 -10.79 -6.81
C GLY A 166 -6.32 -12.09 -7.33
N LEU A 167 -6.69 -12.15 -8.61
CA LEU A 167 -7.26 -13.36 -9.23
C LEU A 167 -6.30 -14.55 -9.16
N MET A 168 -5.01 -14.32 -9.36
CA MET A 168 -3.99 -15.34 -9.22
C MET A 168 -3.95 -15.90 -7.79
N ILE A 169 -3.89 -15.06 -6.75
CA ILE A 169 -3.89 -15.50 -5.36
C ILE A 169 -5.15 -16.30 -5.04
N LEU A 170 -6.33 -15.82 -5.47
CA LEU A 170 -7.61 -16.52 -5.28
C LEU A 170 -7.61 -17.89 -5.99
N SER A 171 -6.99 -17.99 -7.17
CA SER A 171 -6.87 -19.26 -7.91
C SER A 171 -6.01 -20.29 -7.17
N PHE A 172 -4.91 -19.87 -6.55
CA PHE A 172 -4.07 -20.73 -5.71
C PHE A 172 -4.79 -21.13 -4.43
N ALA A 173 -5.50 -20.19 -3.79
CA ALA A 173 -6.31 -20.45 -2.60
C ALA A 173 -7.43 -21.47 -2.88
N ALA A 174 -8.08 -21.40 -4.05
CA ALA A 174 -9.09 -22.38 -4.47
C ALA A 174 -8.52 -23.80 -4.63
N GLY A 175 -7.20 -23.94 -4.76
CA GLY A 175 -6.51 -25.23 -4.78
C GLY A 175 -6.24 -25.85 -3.40
N LYS A 176 -6.57 -25.17 -2.30
CA LYS A 176 -6.26 -25.59 -0.92
C LYS A 176 -7.31 -26.52 -0.28
N GLY A 177 -8.31 -26.98 -1.03
CA GLY A 177 -9.32 -27.93 -0.54
C GLY A 177 -10.34 -27.37 0.45
N ARG A 178 -10.38 -26.05 0.62
CA ARG A 178 -11.38 -25.30 1.42
C ARG A 178 -11.88 -24.11 0.61
N SER A 179 -12.95 -23.46 1.05
CA SER A 179 -13.43 -22.24 0.38
C SER A 179 -12.35 -21.15 0.41
N VAL A 180 -12.30 -20.35 -0.65
CA VAL A 180 -11.33 -19.24 -0.77
C VAL A 180 -11.50 -18.25 0.39
N TRP A 181 -12.74 -17.91 0.72
CA TRP A 181 -13.07 -17.02 1.84
C TRP A 181 -12.60 -17.57 3.19
N ALA A 182 -12.77 -18.87 3.44
CA ALA A 182 -12.28 -19.50 4.67
C ALA A 182 -10.75 -19.56 4.73
N THR A 183 -10.05 -19.60 3.58
CA THR A 183 -8.58 -19.56 3.54
C THR A 183 -8.04 -18.26 4.15
N PHE A 184 -8.75 -17.15 3.94
CA PHE A 184 -8.37 -15.82 4.40
C PHE A 184 -9.14 -15.34 5.65
N GLY A 185 -9.96 -16.21 6.25
CA GLY A 185 -10.79 -15.88 7.41
C GLY A 185 -11.88 -14.84 7.11
N LEU A 186 -12.33 -14.74 5.87
CA LEU A 186 -13.36 -13.79 5.41
C LEU A 186 -14.78 -14.37 5.50
N THR A 187 -15.02 -15.35 6.38
CA THR A 187 -16.36 -15.89 6.63
C THR A 187 -17.09 -15.02 7.66
N GLY A 188 -18.39 -14.78 7.46
CA GLY A 188 -19.20 -13.87 8.29
C GLY A 188 -19.04 -14.02 9.82
N PRO A 189 -19.05 -15.25 10.38
CA PRO A 189 -18.88 -15.48 11.82
C PRO A 189 -17.53 -15.00 12.40
N ILE A 190 -16.50 -14.85 11.56
CA ILE A 190 -15.15 -14.45 11.97
C ILE A 190 -14.90 -12.98 11.56
N ALA A 191 -15.31 -12.61 10.35
CA ALA A 191 -14.98 -11.31 9.74
C ALA A 191 -15.56 -10.11 10.49
N GLY A 192 -16.83 -10.17 10.93
CA GLY A 192 -17.48 -9.07 11.64
C GLY A 192 -16.81 -8.71 12.98
N PRO A 193 -16.64 -9.68 13.90
CA PRO A 193 -15.90 -9.47 15.14
C PRO A 193 -14.44 -9.05 14.89
N ALA A 194 -13.77 -9.65 13.90
CA ALA A 194 -12.41 -9.28 13.54
C ALA A 194 -12.29 -7.82 13.10
N MET A 195 -13.22 -7.32 12.27
CA MET A 195 -13.26 -5.92 11.86
C MET A 195 -13.39 -4.97 13.05
N THR A 196 -14.23 -5.31 14.04
CA THR A 196 -14.38 -4.51 15.27
C THR A 196 -13.08 -4.46 16.07
N ILE A 197 -12.38 -5.60 16.19
CA ILE A 197 -11.06 -5.68 16.83
C ILE A 197 -10.03 -4.83 16.05
N GLY A 198 -10.07 -4.90 14.72
CA GLY A 198 -9.23 -4.11 13.81
C GLY A 198 -9.40 -2.61 14.05
N LEU A 199 -10.63 -2.11 13.96
CA LEU A 199 -10.93 -0.68 14.13
C LEU A 199 -10.54 -0.16 15.51
N ARG A 200 -10.85 -0.90 16.59
CA ARG A 200 -10.43 -0.52 17.95
C ARG A 200 -8.92 -0.49 18.11
N SER A 201 -8.22 -1.47 17.53
CA SER A 201 -6.75 -1.52 17.59
C SER A 201 -6.12 -0.40 16.76
N TYR A 202 -6.74 -0.04 15.63
CA TYR A 202 -6.28 1.08 14.82
C TYR A 202 -6.46 2.42 15.54
N MET A 203 -7.57 2.64 16.26
CA MET A 203 -7.70 3.81 17.14
C MET A 203 -6.51 3.91 18.09
N THR A 204 -6.14 2.81 18.76
CA THR A 204 -4.98 2.79 19.66
C THR A 204 -3.66 3.02 18.93
N ALA A 205 -3.49 2.49 17.72
CA ALA A 205 -2.25 2.61 16.93
C ALA A 205 -2.08 3.98 16.26
N PHE A 206 -3.18 4.64 15.89
CA PHE A 206 -3.22 5.89 15.13
C PHE A 206 -2.29 6.99 15.67
N PRO A 207 -2.37 7.42 16.94
CA PRO A 207 -1.50 8.50 17.44
C PRO A 207 -0.02 8.18 17.32
N TRP A 208 0.37 6.90 17.46
CA TRP A 208 1.76 6.46 17.34
C TRP A 208 2.23 6.42 15.88
N LEU A 209 1.36 5.98 14.96
CA LEU A 209 1.67 5.97 13.52
C LEU A 209 1.86 7.40 13.01
N PHE A 210 0.98 8.33 13.40
CA PHE A 210 1.08 9.74 13.00
C PHE A 210 2.25 10.46 13.67
N GLY A 211 2.50 10.19 14.96
CA GLY A 211 3.67 10.71 15.65
C GLY A 211 4.98 10.23 15.02
N LEU A 212 5.04 8.95 14.62
CA LEU A 212 6.19 8.40 13.91
C LEU A 212 6.38 9.03 12.53
N LEU A 213 5.29 9.19 11.76
CA LEU A 213 5.34 9.87 10.46
C LEU A 213 5.87 11.30 10.60
N TRP A 214 5.34 12.07 11.56
CA TRP A 214 5.78 13.43 11.82
C TRP A 214 7.26 13.47 12.22
N LEU A 215 7.68 12.62 13.16
CA LEU A 215 9.08 12.54 13.60
C LEU A 215 10.02 12.23 12.43
N VAL A 216 9.70 11.23 11.62
CA VAL A 216 10.51 10.83 10.46
C VAL A 216 10.56 11.95 9.43
N ALA A 217 9.44 12.63 9.17
CA ALA A 217 9.40 13.78 8.27
C ALA A 217 10.37 14.89 8.73
N GLN A 218 10.38 15.22 10.03
CA GLN A 218 11.29 16.24 10.55
C GLN A 218 12.77 15.82 10.47
N VAL A 219 13.07 14.54 10.70
CA VAL A 219 14.43 14.01 10.56
C VAL A 219 14.90 14.08 9.11
N VAL A 220 14.07 13.65 8.16
CA VAL A 220 14.41 13.67 6.72
C VAL A 220 14.60 15.11 6.23
N GLU A 221 13.74 16.04 6.64
CA GLU A 221 13.88 17.47 6.34
C GLU A 221 15.19 18.04 6.91
N ALA A 222 15.49 17.75 8.18
CA ALA A 222 16.73 18.19 8.82
C ALA A 222 18.00 17.63 8.14
N LEU A 223 17.90 16.45 7.51
CA LEU A 223 18.99 15.83 6.74
C LEU A 223 19.04 16.30 5.28
N GLY A 224 18.10 17.15 4.82
CA GLY A 224 18.03 17.64 3.45
C GLY A 224 17.77 16.53 2.41
N ILE A 225 17.19 15.40 2.84
CA ILE A 225 16.95 14.25 1.96
C ILE A 225 15.76 14.54 1.07
N LYS A 226 16.01 14.65 -0.24
CA LYS A 226 14.98 14.83 -1.26
C LYS A 226 14.27 13.51 -1.55
N GLN A 227 12.95 13.56 -1.63
CA GLN A 227 12.08 12.39 -1.76
C GLN A 227 11.80 12.09 -3.24
N PRO A 228 11.91 10.84 -3.71
CA PRO A 228 11.28 10.44 -4.96
C PRO A 228 9.74 10.44 -4.79
N ILE A 229 9.02 10.82 -5.85
CA ILE A 229 7.56 10.84 -5.85
C ILE A 229 7.05 9.43 -6.13
N GLU A 230 6.15 8.92 -5.28
CA GLU A 230 5.48 7.65 -5.58
C GLU A 230 4.54 7.81 -6.79
N PRO A 231 4.38 6.78 -7.64
CA PRO A 231 3.47 6.84 -8.78
C PRO A 231 2.04 7.28 -8.42
N ILE A 232 1.53 6.84 -7.27
CA ILE A 232 0.19 7.21 -6.82
C ILE A 232 0.11 8.68 -6.39
N GLN A 233 1.17 9.22 -5.78
CA GLN A 233 1.24 10.63 -5.41
C GLN A 233 1.29 11.50 -6.66
N GLU A 234 2.07 11.11 -7.67
CA GLU A 234 2.11 11.78 -8.96
C GLU A 234 0.70 11.87 -9.58
N LEU A 235 -0.02 10.75 -9.64
CA LEU A 235 -1.38 10.71 -10.17
C LEU A 235 -2.34 11.58 -9.35
N VAL A 236 -2.31 11.51 -8.03
CA VAL A 236 -3.19 12.32 -7.17
C VAL A 236 -2.95 13.81 -7.40
N PHE A 237 -1.70 14.27 -7.42
CA PHE A 237 -1.41 15.71 -7.47
C PHE A 237 -1.38 16.30 -8.87
N ARG A 238 -1.01 15.53 -9.90
CA ARG A 238 -0.83 16.06 -11.26
C ARG A 238 -1.96 15.75 -12.23
N GLU A 239 -2.75 14.70 -12.01
CA GLU A 239 -3.88 14.39 -12.88
C GLU A 239 -4.98 15.44 -12.75
N GLN A 240 -5.54 15.90 -13.87
CA GLN A 240 -6.59 16.93 -13.90
C GLN A 240 -7.96 16.37 -14.33
N ARG A 241 -8.00 15.22 -14.99
CA ARG A 241 -9.24 14.58 -15.47
C ARG A 241 -9.93 13.88 -14.30
N PRO A 242 -11.18 14.26 -13.96
CA PRO A 242 -11.88 13.70 -12.80
C PRO A 242 -12.05 12.18 -12.84
N PHE A 243 -12.24 11.61 -14.03
CA PHE A 243 -12.40 10.16 -14.20
C PHE A 243 -11.14 9.37 -13.83
N VAL A 244 -9.97 9.79 -14.32
CA VAL A 244 -8.68 9.13 -14.04
C VAL A 244 -8.31 9.28 -12.57
N LEU A 245 -8.56 10.47 -12.01
CA LEU A 245 -8.36 10.74 -10.59
C LEU A 245 -9.29 9.88 -9.72
N GLY A 246 -10.57 9.76 -10.09
CA GLY A 246 -11.53 8.90 -9.39
C GLY A 246 -11.11 7.43 -9.39
N LEU A 247 -10.63 6.93 -10.53
CA LEU A 247 -10.10 5.57 -10.63
C LEU A 247 -8.85 5.37 -9.76
N THR A 248 -7.96 6.36 -9.74
CA THR A 248 -6.75 6.38 -8.89
C THR A 248 -7.12 6.32 -7.41
N VAL A 249 -8.14 7.06 -6.97
CA VAL A 249 -8.64 7.01 -5.59
C VAL A 249 -9.22 5.64 -5.25
N VAL A 250 -10.03 5.04 -6.14
CA VAL A 250 -10.57 3.68 -5.93
C VAL A 250 -9.46 2.65 -5.85
N LEU A 251 -8.43 2.79 -6.68
CA LEU A 251 -7.24 1.94 -6.66
C LEU A 251 -6.52 2.06 -5.30
N ALA A 252 -6.14 3.28 -4.90
CA ALA A 252 -5.35 3.54 -3.69
C ALA A 252 -6.09 3.20 -2.39
N CYS A 253 -7.40 3.42 -2.34
CA CYS A 253 -8.20 3.26 -1.12
C CYS A 253 -8.78 1.85 -0.97
N THR A 254 -8.98 1.12 -2.07
CA THR A 254 -9.74 -0.14 -2.05
C THR A 254 -9.03 -1.27 -2.77
N VAL A 255 -8.81 -1.17 -4.09
CA VAL A 255 -8.32 -2.31 -4.89
C VAL A 255 -6.90 -2.71 -4.47
N GLY A 256 -6.00 -1.73 -4.35
CA GLY A 256 -4.63 -1.92 -3.86
C GLY A 256 -4.62 -2.58 -2.48
N PRO A 257 -5.23 -1.97 -1.44
CA PRO A 257 -5.31 -2.58 -0.11
C PRO A 257 -5.88 -4.00 -0.09
N ILE A 258 -6.89 -4.33 -0.91
CA ILE A 258 -7.42 -5.70 -1.00
C ILE A 258 -6.34 -6.67 -1.49
N VAL A 259 -5.68 -6.34 -2.60
CA VAL A 259 -4.67 -7.22 -3.23
C VAL A 259 -3.42 -7.31 -2.36
N GLU A 260 -3.00 -6.19 -1.78
CA GLU A 260 -1.89 -6.13 -0.83
C GLU A 260 -2.16 -6.97 0.41
N GLU A 261 -3.35 -6.88 1.03
CA GLU A 261 -3.65 -7.72 2.21
C GLU A 261 -3.72 -9.21 1.86
N LEU A 262 -4.28 -9.56 0.69
CA LEU A 262 -4.26 -10.94 0.19
C LEU A 262 -2.82 -11.45 0.04
N PHE A 263 -1.91 -10.64 -0.51
CA PHE A 263 -0.53 -11.03 -0.72
C PHE A 263 0.30 -10.98 0.57
N PHE A 264 0.44 -9.81 1.19
CA PHE A 264 1.34 -9.59 2.32
C PHE A 264 0.91 -10.35 3.57
N ARG A 265 -0.39 -10.35 3.90
CA ARG A 265 -0.89 -10.98 5.14
C ARG A 265 -1.36 -12.38 4.85
N GLY A 266 -2.13 -12.55 3.78
CA GLY A 266 -2.67 -13.84 3.38
C GLY A 266 -1.61 -14.85 2.97
N VAL A 267 -0.57 -14.46 2.23
CA VAL A 267 0.43 -15.38 1.63
C VAL A 267 1.84 -15.21 2.23
N LEU A 268 2.43 -14.01 2.16
CA LEU A 268 3.83 -13.77 2.53
C LEU A 268 4.05 -13.97 4.04
N TYR A 269 3.28 -13.25 4.87
CA TYR A 269 3.35 -13.34 6.32
C TYR A 269 3.18 -14.79 6.79
N THR A 270 2.13 -15.46 6.33
CA THR A 270 1.81 -16.84 6.73
C THR A 270 2.90 -17.83 6.31
N ALA A 271 3.45 -17.70 5.10
CA ALA A 271 4.54 -18.55 4.61
C ALA A 271 5.82 -18.45 5.47
N ILE A 272 6.18 -17.22 5.87
CA ILE A 272 7.32 -16.95 6.77
C ILE A 272 7.00 -17.45 8.19
N ARG A 273 5.84 -17.05 8.72
CA ARG A 273 5.35 -17.36 10.07
C ARG A 273 5.28 -18.85 10.38
N GLN A 274 5.10 -19.71 9.38
CA GLN A 274 5.10 -21.17 9.54
C GLN A 274 6.48 -21.75 9.85
N ARG A 275 7.55 -21.00 9.60
CA ARG A 275 8.94 -21.44 9.72
C ARG A 275 9.75 -20.60 10.70
N THR A 276 9.16 -19.50 11.19
CA THR A 276 9.82 -18.55 12.09
C THR A 276 8.90 -18.16 13.25
N SER A 277 9.42 -17.33 14.16
CA SER A 277 8.60 -16.72 15.22
C SER A 277 7.59 -15.71 14.65
N ARG A 278 6.57 -15.39 15.44
CA ARG A 278 5.58 -14.34 15.18
C ARG A 278 6.24 -13.02 14.81
N LEU A 279 7.19 -12.59 15.64
CA LEU A 279 7.88 -11.32 15.50
C LEU A 279 8.68 -11.25 14.21
N ILE A 280 9.44 -12.31 13.88
CA ILE A 280 10.23 -12.35 12.64
C ILE A 280 9.31 -12.29 11.43
N GLY A 281 8.22 -13.06 11.41
CA GLY A 281 7.24 -13.02 10.31
C GLY A 281 6.63 -11.62 10.13
N MET A 282 6.27 -10.97 11.24
CA MET A 282 5.66 -9.62 11.22
C MET A 282 6.65 -8.60 10.66
N LEU A 283 7.85 -8.53 11.23
CA LEU A 283 8.88 -7.57 10.81
C LEU A 283 9.32 -7.80 9.37
N ALA A 284 9.56 -9.05 8.97
CA ALA A 284 9.99 -9.37 7.61
C ALA A 284 8.91 -9.03 6.58
N SER A 285 7.66 -9.42 6.81
CA SER A 285 6.56 -9.10 5.89
C SER A 285 6.30 -7.60 5.79
N ALA A 286 6.37 -6.87 6.90
CA ALA A 286 6.20 -5.42 6.94
C ALA A 286 7.35 -4.66 6.28
N ALA A 287 8.60 -5.13 6.45
CA ALA A 287 9.76 -4.55 5.78
C ALA A 287 9.67 -4.72 4.27
N ILE A 288 9.31 -5.91 3.78
CA ILE A 288 9.12 -6.17 2.34
C ILE A 288 7.97 -5.30 1.79
N PHE A 289 6.88 -5.15 2.54
CA PHE A 289 5.77 -4.25 2.19
C PHE A 289 6.25 -2.81 2.00
N ALA A 290 6.99 -2.26 2.97
CA ALA A 290 7.50 -0.89 2.91
C ALA A 290 8.54 -0.66 1.80
N LEU A 291 9.41 -1.65 1.54
CA LEU A 291 10.43 -1.57 0.48
C LEU A 291 9.80 -1.37 -0.91
N LEU A 292 8.61 -1.91 -1.14
CA LEU A 292 7.91 -1.82 -2.43
C LEU A 292 7.21 -0.47 -2.66
N HIS A 293 7.12 0.39 -1.64
CA HIS A 293 6.49 1.71 -1.75
C HIS A 293 7.46 2.81 -2.21
N THR A 294 8.75 2.51 -2.40
CA THR A 294 9.76 3.48 -2.91
C THR A 294 9.81 4.84 -2.17
N ASN A 295 9.38 4.89 -0.91
CA ASN A 295 9.20 6.13 -0.16
C ASN A 295 10.02 6.11 1.12
N VAL A 296 10.99 7.03 1.19
CA VAL A 296 11.98 7.08 2.29
C VAL A 296 11.37 7.63 3.58
N VAL A 297 10.53 8.68 3.53
CA VAL A 297 9.82 9.18 4.75
C VAL A 297 8.78 8.18 5.21
N GLY A 298 8.07 7.58 4.25
CA GLY A 298 7.06 6.58 4.48
C GLY A 298 7.62 5.27 4.99
N PHE A 299 8.90 4.95 4.75
CA PHE A 299 9.44 3.61 5.03
C PHE A 299 9.15 3.14 6.47
N LEU A 300 9.59 3.87 7.49
CA LEU A 300 9.38 3.48 8.89
C LEU A 300 7.88 3.50 9.29
N PRO A 301 7.10 4.55 8.96
CA PRO A 301 5.64 4.53 9.15
C PRO A 301 4.93 3.35 8.48
N ILE A 302 5.31 2.98 7.25
CA ILE A 302 4.74 1.87 6.48
C ILE A 302 5.16 0.52 7.10
N VAL A 303 6.40 0.38 7.60
CA VAL A 303 6.81 -0.79 8.38
C VAL A 303 5.97 -0.91 9.66
N ALA A 304 5.75 0.21 10.37
CA ALA A 304 4.97 0.21 11.60
C ALA A 304 3.50 -0.16 11.34
N LEU A 305 2.86 0.48 10.35
CA LEU A 305 1.53 0.09 9.88
C LEU A 305 1.53 -1.38 9.45
N GLY A 306 2.57 -1.80 8.74
CA GLY A 306 2.68 -3.14 8.22
C GLY A 306 2.70 -4.20 9.32
N CYS A 307 3.37 -3.91 10.43
CA CYS A 307 3.38 -4.72 11.65
C CYS A 307 2.01 -4.73 12.33
N VAL A 308 1.31 -3.58 12.41
CA VAL A 308 -0.05 -3.50 12.95
C VAL A 308 -1.00 -4.41 12.15
N LEU A 309 -0.94 -4.36 10.83
CA LEU A 309 -1.76 -5.18 9.94
C LEU A 309 -1.45 -6.68 10.09
N ALA A 310 -0.17 -7.06 10.12
CA ALA A 310 0.24 -8.45 10.35
C ALA A 310 -0.18 -8.97 11.73
N TYR A 311 -0.06 -8.13 12.76
CA TYR A 311 -0.53 -8.42 14.12
C TYR A 311 -2.04 -8.66 14.17
N LEU A 312 -2.82 -7.79 13.52
CA LEU A 312 -4.28 -7.93 13.45
C LEU A 312 -4.69 -9.25 12.80
N TYR A 313 -3.97 -9.65 11.75
CA TYR A 313 -4.21 -10.94 11.11
C TYR A 313 -3.79 -12.13 12.01
N GLU A 314 -2.64 -12.10 12.67
CA GLU A 314 -2.22 -13.15 13.63
C GLU A 314 -3.19 -13.26 14.83
N ARG A 315 -3.76 -12.14 15.28
CA ARG A 315 -4.66 -12.10 16.43
C ARG A 315 -6.07 -12.59 16.09
N THR A 316 -6.58 -12.25 14.92
CA THR A 316 -7.98 -12.53 14.55
C THR A 316 -8.13 -13.73 13.61
N GLY A 317 -7.05 -14.12 12.93
CA GLY A 317 -7.06 -15.10 11.85
C GLY A 317 -7.93 -14.68 10.66
N SER A 318 -8.28 -13.40 10.53
CA SER A 318 -9.16 -12.88 9.49
C SER A 318 -8.55 -11.64 8.84
N LEU A 319 -8.46 -11.65 7.51
CA LEU A 319 -8.03 -10.47 6.77
C LEU A 319 -9.01 -9.31 6.91
N ALA A 320 -10.25 -9.52 7.38
CA ALA A 320 -11.20 -8.43 7.55
C ALA A 320 -10.69 -7.37 8.54
N ALA A 321 -9.97 -7.78 9.58
CA ALA A 321 -9.38 -6.86 10.55
C ALA A 321 -8.30 -5.97 9.92
N SER A 322 -7.35 -6.58 9.22
CA SER A 322 -6.25 -5.85 8.59
C SER A 322 -6.73 -5.04 7.39
N LEU A 323 -7.62 -5.60 6.56
CA LEU A 323 -8.22 -4.91 5.42
C LEU A 323 -8.99 -3.66 5.82
N ALA A 324 -9.85 -3.73 6.85
CA ALA A 324 -10.60 -2.57 7.32
C ALA A 324 -9.67 -1.44 7.79
N VAL A 325 -8.59 -1.79 8.49
CA VAL A 325 -7.61 -0.82 8.97
C VAL A 325 -6.80 -0.24 7.82
N HIS A 326 -6.39 -1.06 6.86
CA HIS A 326 -5.60 -0.63 5.71
C HIS A 326 -6.41 0.31 4.81
N VAL A 327 -7.64 -0.07 4.44
CA VAL A 327 -8.58 0.77 3.67
C VAL A 327 -8.83 2.09 4.39
N LEU A 328 -9.09 2.06 5.71
CA LEU A 328 -9.34 3.28 6.49
C LEU A 328 -8.10 4.18 6.55
N HIS A 329 -6.92 3.61 6.73
CA HIS A 329 -5.65 4.35 6.76
C HIS A 329 -5.37 5.03 5.41
N ASN A 330 -5.43 4.28 4.31
CA ASN A 330 -5.22 4.84 2.97
C ASN A 330 -6.30 5.86 2.63
N SER A 331 -7.57 5.59 2.93
CA SER A 331 -8.65 6.53 2.69
C SER A 331 -8.45 7.84 3.43
N PHE A 332 -7.97 7.81 4.67
CA PHE A 332 -7.63 9.00 5.42
C PHE A 332 -6.46 9.78 4.79
N LEU A 333 -5.38 9.10 4.39
CA LEU A 333 -4.23 9.75 3.75
C LEU A 333 -4.59 10.34 2.38
N ILE A 334 -5.33 9.60 1.55
CA ILE A 334 -5.75 10.07 0.22
C ILE A 334 -6.76 11.21 0.33
N SER A 335 -7.71 11.15 1.28
CA SER A 335 -8.65 12.26 1.51
C SER A 335 -7.90 13.53 1.93
N THR A 336 -6.92 13.39 2.83
CA THR A 336 -6.04 14.48 3.24
C THR A 336 -5.28 15.04 2.03
N ALA A 337 -4.66 14.18 1.21
CA ALA A 337 -3.95 14.58 0.00
C ALA A 337 -4.85 15.30 -1.02
N MET A 338 -6.10 14.86 -1.18
CA MET A 338 -7.08 15.47 -2.08
C MET A 338 -7.49 16.87 -1.62
N VAL A 339 -7.66 17.08 -0.31
CA VAL A 339 -7.91 18.42 0.26
C VAL A 339 -6.70 19.32 0.03
N PHE A 340 -5.49 18.84 0.33
CA PHE A 340 -4.25 19.59 0.07
C PHE A 340 -4.09 19.97 -1.40
N ARG A 341 -4.31 19.02 -2.31
CA ARG A 341 -4.32 19.24 -3.76
C ARG A 341 -5.26 20.38 -4.13
N HIS A 342 -6.49 20.37 -3.63
CA HIS A 342 -7.47 21.40 -3.94
C HIS A 342 -7.01 22.79 -3.47
N MET A 343 -6.54 22.89 -2.22
CA MET A 343 -6.02 24.14 -1.66
C MET A 343 -4.88 24.73 -2.48
N MET A 344 -3.96 23.89 -2.95
CA MET A 344 -2.83 24.30 -3.80
C MET A 344 -3.29 24.72 -5.21
N SER A 345 -4.15 23.93 -5.85
CA SER A 345 -4.64 24.22 -7.22
C SER A 345 -5.39 25.54 -7.33
N ALA A 346 -5.95 26.00 -6.21
CA ALA A 346 -6.74 27.21 -6.16
C ALA A 346 -5.89 28.45 -5.78
N SER A 347 -4.61 28.29 -5.41
CA SER A 347 -3.74 29.43 -5.09
C SER A 347 -3.32 30.16 -6.38
N PRO A 348 -3.50 31.50 -6.49
CA PRO A 348 -3.05 32.23 -7.67
C PRO A 348 -1.50 32.15 -7.78
N PRO A 349 -0.96 32.14 -9.02
CA PRO A 349 0.48 32.10 -9.25
C PRO A 349 1.22 33.35 -8.76
#